data_AF-A0A177ABR1-F1
#
_entry.id   AF-A0A177ABR1-F1
#
_cell.length_a   1.000
_cell.length_b   1.000
_cell.length_c   1.000
_cell.angle_alpha   90.00
_cell.angle_beta   90.00
_cell.angle_gamma   90.00
#
_symmetry.space_group_name_H-M   'P 1'
#
loop_
_entity.id
_entity.type
_entity.pdbx_description
1 polymer ?
#
loop_
_entity_poly.entity_id
_entity_poly.type
_entity_poly.pdbx_seq_one_letter_code
_entity_poly.pdbx_strand_id
1 'polypeptide(L)'
;MATMADKDLPTIAEIKAASKLLSQPNMSTKVVKINDRIAVKYGCAVSLLEAETMKFIALNSMVPVPKVLAAFAEEETSLKFIVMELVPGRPLEALLPTLNAKEKVEVCILVKNAIDELRRIPEQNYIGGVNRQPLHSAVFWVPDHDPTISGPFDTEADMNEGMLKHLAQNNSAIYTVFTGFNE
;
A
#
# COMPACT_ATOMS: atom_id res chain seq x y z
N MET A 1 17.83 -19.59 -5.37
CA MET A 1 16.36 -19.69 -5.23
C MET A 1 15.76 -19.81 -6.62
N ALA A 2 14.95 -20.83 -6.89
CA ALA A 2 14.27 -20.96 -8.18
C ALA A 2 13.27 -19.81 -8.34
N THR A 3 13.43 -19.02 -9.40
CA THR A 3 12.38 -18.15 -9.94
C THR A 3 11.25 -19.05 -10.45
N MET A 4 10.01 -18.82 -9.99
CA MET A 4 8.85 -19.56 -10.53
C MET A 4 8.78 -19.32 -12.04
N ALA A 5 8.47 -20.37 -12.80
CA ALA A 5 8.30 -20.24 -14.24
C ALA A 5 7.00 -19.46 -14.52
N ASP A 6 6.94 -18.75 -15.65
CA ASP A 6 5.75 -17.99 -16.06
C ASP A 6 4.47 -18.86 -16.12
N LYS A 7 4.64 -20.17 -16.35
CA LYS A 7 3.57 -21.18 -16.33
C LYS A 7 2.94 -21.44 -14.96
N ASP A 8 3.57 -20.99 -13.87
CA ASP A 8 3.09 -21.20 -12.50
C ASP A 8 2.28 -20.02 -11.95
N LEU A 9 2.17 -18.92 -12.73
CA LEU A 9 1.37 -17.77 -12.37
C LEU A 9 -0.10 -17.99 -12.77
N PRO A 10 -1.07 -17.58 -11.92
CA PRO A 10 -2.48 -17.68 -12.26
C PRO A 10 -2.84 -16.72 -13.39
N THR A 11 -3.65 -17.20 -14.32
CA THR A 11 -4.26 -16.39 -15.37
C THR A 11 -5.27 -15.40 -14.80
N ILE A 12 -5.56 -14.33 -15.53
CA ILE A 12 -6.59 -13.36 -15.13
C ILE A 12 -7.97 -14.04 -14.97
N ALA A 13 -8.30 -15.01 -15.83
CA ALA A 13 -9.54 -15.77 -15.74
C ALA A 13 -9.63 -16.56 -14.42
N GLU A 14 -8.55 -17.25 -14.02
CA GLU A 14 -8.48 -17.97 -12.75
C GLU A 14 -8.58 -17.01 -11.55
N ILE A 15 -7.92 -15.85 -11.61
CA ILE A 15 -8.01 -14.82 -10.57
C ILE A 15 -9.45 -14.32 -10.41
N LYS A 16 -10.11 -13.99 -11.53
CA LYS A 16 -11.50 -13.48 -11.53
C LYS A 16 -12.52 -14.55 -11.10
N ALA A 17 -12.23 -15.83 -11.36
CA ALA A 17 -13.09 -16.97 -10.98
C ALA A 17 -12.86 -17.47 -9.53
N ALA A 18 -11.81 -17.02 -8.85
CA ALA A 18 -11.48 -17.47 -7.51
C ALA A 18 -12.60 -17.13 -6.51
N SER A 19 -13.15 -18.17 -5.86
CA SER A 19 -14.27 -18.04 -4.93
C SER A 19 -13.85 -17.65 -3.52
N LYS A 20 -12.59 -17.92 -3.14
CA LYS A 20 -12.08 -17.66 -1.79
C LYS A 20 -11.57 -16.23 -1.68
N LEU A 21 -12.45 -15.33 -1.27
CA LEU A 21 -12.10 -13.95 -0.95
C LEU A 21 -11.42 -13.87 0.43
N LEU A 22 -10.32 -13.11 0.51
CA LEU A 22 -9.59 -12.77 1.73
C LEU A 22 -9.86 -11.33 2.19
N SER A 23 -10.35 -10.47 1.31
CA SER A 23 -10.81 -9.11 1.61
C SER A 23 -12.32 -9.07 1.92
N GLN A 24 -12.83 -7.94 2.39
CA GLN A 24 -14.28 -7.72 2.50
C GLN A 24 -14.94 -7.65 1.10
N PRO A 25 -16.18 -8.13 0.94
CA PRO A 25 -16.96 -7.96 -0.30
C PRO A 25 -17.19 -6.48 -0.62
N ASN A 26 -17.31 -6.13 -1.90
CA ASN A 26 -17.66 -4.79 -2.43
C ASN A 26 -16.61 -3.68 -2.35
N MET A 27 -15.33 -4.05 -2.20
CA MET A 27 -14.23 -3.09 -2.30
C MET A 27 -13.81 -2.89 -3.77
N SER A 28 -13.34 -1.69 -4.11
CA SER A 28 -12.67 -1.36 -5.39
C SER A 28 -11.36 -2.13 -5.61
N THR A 29 -10.96 -2.89 -4.59
CA THR A 29 -9.84 -3.82 -4.56
C THR A 29 -10.27 -5.12 -3.88
N LYS A 30 -9.95 -6.26 -4.50
CA LYS A 30 -10.23 -7.60 -4.00
C LYS A 30 -8.91 -8.31 -3.70
N VAL A 31 -8.89 -9.13 -2.66
CA VAL A 31 -7.80 -10.09 -2.42
C VAL A 31 -8.38 -11.48 -2.46
N VAL A 32 -7.90 -12.32 -3.38
CA VAL A 32 -8.37 -13.70 -3.55
C VAL A 32 -7.25 -14.69 -3.25
N LYS A 33 -7.62 -15.84 -2.68
CA LYS A 33 -6.74 -17.00 -2.55
C LYS A 33 -6.87 -17.87 -3.80
N ILE A 34 -5.74 -18.11 -4.47
CA ILE A 34 -5.67 -18.99 -5.64
C ILE A 34 -5.42 -20.43 -5.18
N ASN A 35 -4.43 -20.62 -4.29
CA ASN A 35 -4.08 -21.89 -3.70
C ASN A 35 -3.39 -21.66 -2.33
N ASP A 36 -2.83 -22.70 -1.71
CA ASP A 36 -2.18 -22.58 -0.40
C ASP A 36 -0.84 -21.80 -0.40
N ARG A 37 -0.39 -21.31 -1.56
CA ARG A 37 0.86 -20.58 -1.74
C ARG A 37 0.70 -19.20 -2.37
N ILE A 38 -0.43 -18.93 -3.02
CA ILE A 38 -0.63 -17.72 -3.83
C ILE A 38 -1.90 -16.99 -3.42
N ALA A 39 -1.75 -15.69 -3.19
CA ALA A 39 -2.82 -14.72 -3.09
C ALA A 39 -2.67 -13.66 -4.19
N VAL A 40 -3.79 -13.13 -4.67
CA VAL A 40 -3.79 -12.06 -5.67
C VAL A 40 -4.63 -10.90 -5.18
N LYS A 41 -4.01 -9.72 -5.11
CA LYS A 41 -4.71 -8.45 -4.91
C LYS A 41 -4.98 -7.85 -6.28
N TYR A 42 -6.22 -7.48 -6.57
CA TYR A 42 -6.56 -6.87 -7.85
C TYR A 42 -7.72 -5.89 -7.77
N GLY A 43 -7.74 -4.90 -8.66
CA GLY A 43 -8.77 -3.86 -8.67
C GLY A 43 -8.34 -2.61 -9.43
N CYS A 44 -9.29 -1.70 -9.65
CA CYS A 44 -9.01 -0.40 -10.27
C CYS A 44 -8.25 0.53 -9.32
N ALA A 45 -8.46 0.38 -8.01
CA ALA A 45 -7.79 1.18 -6.97
C ALA A 45 -6.47 0.57 -6.48
N VAL A 46 -6.03 -0.56 -7.05
CA VAL A 46 -4.72 -1.15 -6.71
C VAL A 46 -3.61 -0.26 -7.25
N SER A 47 -2.52 -0.11 -6.49
CA SER A 47 -1.33 0.61 -6.93
C SER A 47 -0.17 -0.38 -7.11
N LEU A 48 0.47 -0.37 -8.28
CA LEU A 48 1.65 -1.22 -8.52
C LEU A 48 2.85 -0.80 -7.64
N LEU A 49 2.83 0.44 -7.11
CA LEU A 49 3.79 0.92 -6.13
C LEU A 49 3.80 0.05 -4.86
N GLU A 50 2.67 -0.60 -4.50
CA GLU A 50 2.62 -1.54 -3.38
C GLU A 50 3.54 -2.75 -3.61
N ALA A 51 3.58 -3.27 -4.84
CA ALA A 51 4.47 -4.37 -5.20
C ALA A 51 5.94 -3.93 -5.20
N GLU A 52 6.24 -2.73 -5.69
CA GLU A 52 7.59 -2.14 -5.63
C GLU A 52 8.04 -1.91 -4.19
N THR A 53 7.14 -1.41 -3.33
CA THR A 53 7.40 -1.17 -1.92
C THR A 53 7.68 -2.47 -1.16
N MET A 54 6.91 -3.53 -1.40
CA MET A 54 7.19 -4.85 -0.82
C MET A 54 8.58 -5.37 -1.24
N LYS A 55 8.93 -5.24 -2.53
CA LYS A 55 10.28 -5.63 -3.01
C LYS A 55 11.37 -4.79 -2.35
N PHE A 56 11.18 -3.48 -2.23
CA PHE A 56 12.11 -2.58 -1.56
C PHE A 56 12.32 -2.95 -0.09
N ILE A 57 11.25 -3.19 0.67
CA ILE A 57 11.32 -3.59 2.09
C ILE A 57 12.06 -4.93 2.23
N ALA A 58 11.75 -5.91 1.37
CA ALA A 58 12.38 -7.23 1.40
C ALA A 58 13.89 -7.20 1.09
N LEU A 59 14.34 -6.22 0.29
CA LEU A 59 15.76 -6.04 -0.04
C LEU A 59 16.53 -5.25 1.01
N ASN A 60 15.86 -4.39 1.78
CA ASN A 60 16.51 -3.41 2.66
C ASN A 60 16.23 -3.60 4.15
N SER A 61 15.44 -4.61 4.55
CA SER A 61 15.13 -4.88 5.95
C SER A 61 14.83 -6.36 6.19
N MET A 62 14.80 -6.76 7.47
CA MET A 62 14.37 -8.10 7.88
C MET A 62 12.87 -8.21 8.16
N VAL A 63 12.09 -7.17 7.84
CA VAL A 63 10.64 -7.20 8.06
C VAL A 63 9.99 -8.18 7.10
N PRO A 64 9.23 -9.17 7.61
CA PRO A 64 8.55 -10.11 6.75
C PRO A 64 7.44 -9.42 5.96
N VAL A 65 7.56 -9.45 4.63
CA VAL A 65 6.53 -9.03 3.68
C VAL A 65 6.25 -10.16 2.70
N PRO A 66 5.02 -10.26 2.14
CA PRO A 66 4.73 -11.25 1.11
C PRO A 66 5.69 -11.13 -0.08
N LYS A 67 6.24 -12.26 -0.54
CA LYS A 67 7.06 -12.27 -1.75
C LYS A 67 6.20 -11.94 -2.97
N VAL A 68 6.54 -10.86 -3.68
CA VAL A 68 5.90 -10.52 -4.95
C VAL A 68 6.38 -11.47 -6.05
N LEU A 69 5.44 -12.11 -6.72
CA LEU A 69 5.68 -13.03 -7.83
C LEU A 69 5.51 -12.32 -9.18
N ALA A 70 4.46 -11.50 -9.31
CA ALA A 70 4.20 -10.66 -10.48
C ALA A 70 3.36 -9.44 -10.11
N ALA A 71 3.47 -8.36 -10.89
CA ALA A 71 2.62 -7.18 -10.76
C ALA A 71 2.43 -6.55 -12.14
N PHE A 72 1.17 -6.34 -12.56
CA PHE A 72 0.85 -5.91 -13.92
C PHE A 72 -0.53 -5.23 -14.00
N ALA A 73 -0.80 -4.57 -15.13
CA ALA A 73 -2.11 -4.00 -15.46
C ALA A 73 -2.72 -4.70 -16.69
N GLU A 74 -4.03 -4.92 -16.68
CA GLU A 74 -4.81 -5.37 -17.83
C GLU A 74 -5.23 -4.14 -18.64
N GLU A 75 -4.82 -4.06 -19.91
CA GLU A 75 -5.05 -2.87 -20.75
C GLU A 75 -6.54 -2.58 -20.95
N GLU A 76 -7.34 -3.61 -21.23
CA GLU A 76 -8.77 -3.47 -21.59
C GLU A 76 -9.62 -2.86 -20.46
N THR A 77 -9.33 -3.22 -19.21
CA THR A 77 -10.16 -2.85 -18.05
C THR A 77 -9.45 -1.87 -17.11
N SER A 78 -8.16 -1.62 -17.34
CA SER A 78 -7.27 -0.91 -16.42
C SER A 78 -7.19 -1.53 -15.02
N LEU A 79 -7.61 -2.80 -14.84
CA LEU A 79 -7.43 -3.51 -13.59
C LEU A 79 -5.96 -3.79 -13.37
N LYS A 80 -5.50 -3.56 -12.13
CA LYS A 80 -4.13 -3.87 -11.74
C LYS A 80 -4.13 -5.09 -10.83
N PHE A 81 -3.07 -5.88 -10.93
CA PHE A 81 -2.92 -7.17 -10.27
C PHE A 81 -1.56 -7.22 -9.57
N ILE A 82 -1.56 -7.71 -8.34
CA ILE A 82 -0.37 -8.04 -7.56
C ILE A 82 -0.50 -9.50 -7.15
N VAL A 83 0.31 -10.35 -7.78
CA VAL A 83 0.42 -11.77 -7.46
C VAL A 83 1.53 -11.94 -6.44
N MET A 84 1.21 -12.50 -5.29
CA MET A 84 2.14 -12.61 -4.16
C MET A 84 1.98 -13.92 -3.40
N GLU A 85 2.98 -14.24 -2.60
CA GLU A 85 2.92 -15.33 -1.63
C GLU A 85 1.73 -15.17 -0.68
N LEU A 86 0.99 -16.26 -0.47
CA LEU A 86 0.04 -16.36 0.62
C LEU A 86 0.77 -16.75 1.90
N VAL A 87 0.92 -15.80 2.83
CA VAL A 87 1.53 -16.06 4.14
C VAL A 87 0.53 -16.80 5.04
N PRO A 88 0.82 -18.03 5.50
CA PRO A 88 -0.06 -18.75 6.41
C PRO A 88 -0.09 -18.06 7.77
N GLY A 89 -1.29 -17.84 8.31
CA GLY A 89 -1.42 -17.23 9.64
C GLY A 89 -2.86 -16.93 10.02
N ARG A 90 -3.02 -16.46 11.25
CA ARG A 90 -4.28 -15.87 11.75
C ARG A 90 -4.06 -14.37 11.94
N PRO A 91 -5.02 -13.52 11.55
CA PRO A 91 -4.96 -12.09 11.85
C PRO A 91 -4.80 -11.86 13.35
N LEU A 92 -4.00 -10.85 13.72
CA LEU A 92 -3.79 -10.52 15.12
C LEU A 92 -5.12 -10.17 15.82
N GLU A 93 -6.07 -9.54 15.13
CA GLU A 93 -7.42 -9.25 15.64
C GLU A 93 -8.13 -10.50 16.20
N ALA A 94 -8.04 -11.63 15.48
CA ALA A 94 -8.65 -12.89 15.92
C ALA A 94 -7.84 -13.58 17.03
N LEU A 95 -6.52 -13.38 17.06
CA LEU A 95 -5.63 -13.99 18.03
C LEU A 95 -5.60 -13.23 19.37
N LEU A 96 -5.69 -11.90 19.34
CA LEU A 96 -5.46 -11.02 20.48
C LEU A 96 -6.33 -11.34 21.71
N PRO A 97 -7.63 -11.72 21.58
CA PRO A 97 -8.46 -12.11 22.73
C PRO A 97 -8.02 -13.42 23.40
N THR A 98 -7.31 -14.30 22.68
CA THR A 98 -6.88 -15.60 23.19
C THR A 98 -5.52 -15.57 23.87
N LEU A 99 -4.78 -14.45 23.74
CA LEU A 99 -3.42 -14.32 24.28
C LEU A 99 -3.43 -14.00 25.76
N ASN A 100 -2.56 -14.66 26.52
CA ASN A 100 -2.27 -14.29 27.90
C ASN A 100 -1.37 -13.04 27.97
N ALA A 101 -1.14 -12.52 29.19
CA ALA A 101 -0.36 -11.30 29.38
C ALA A 101 1.08 -11.39 28.85
N LYS A 102 1.73 -12.54 29.01
CA LYS A 102 3.10 -12.77 28.53
C LYS A 102 3.14 -12.79 27.00
N GLU A 103 2.22 -13.50 26.36
CA GLU A 103 2.13 -13.58 24.89
C GLU A 103 1.83 -12.22 24.27
N LYS A 104 0.99 -11.39 24.92
CA LYS A 104 0.74 -10.01 24.47
C LYS A 104 2.01 -9.17 24.49
N VAL A 105 2.82 -9.29 25.54
CA VAL A 105 4.12 -8.61 25.62
C VAL A 105 5.04 -9.08 24.50
N GLU A 106 5.11 -10.37 24.22
CA GLU A 106 5.91 -10.93 23.12
C GLU A 106 5.46 -10.37 21.77
N VAL A 107 4.16 -10.33 21.49
CA VAL A 107 3.62 -9.70 20.26
C VAL A 107 3.99 -8.22 20.17
N CYS A 108 3.86 -7.46 21.26
CA CYS A 108 4.25 -6.04 21.27
C CYS A 108 5.74 -5.86 20.93
N ILE A 109 6.61 -6.73 21.45
CA ILE A 109 8.05 -6.71 21.14
C ILE A 109 8.28 -7.01 19.65
N LEU A 110 7.60 -8.01 19.08
CA LEU A 110 7.72 -8.34 17.66
C LEU A 110 7.29 -7.17 16.76
N VAL A 111 6.16 -6.53 17.07
CA VAL A 111 5.66 -5.37 16.32
C VAL A 111 6.62 -4.19 16.44
N LYS A 112 7.10 -3.90 17.65
CA LYS A 112 8.11 -2.85 17.88
C LYS A 112 9.36 -3.12 17.03
N ASN A 113 9.91 -4.32 17.10
CA ASN A 113 11.13 -4.68 16.37
C ASN A 113 10.94 -4.54 14.86
N ALA A 114 9.79 -4.93 14.32
CA ALA A 114 9.48 -4.75 12.90
C ALA A 114 9.44 -3.26 12.51
N ILE A 115 8.83 -2.40 13.33
CA ILE A 115 8.81 -0.95 13.09
C ILE A 115 10.23 -0.36 13.19
N ASP A 116 11.02 -0.80 14.16
CA ASP A 116 12.41 -0.35 14.33
C ASP A 116 13.27 -0.76 13.13
N GLU A 117 13.07 -1.96 12.57
CA GLU A 117 13.73 -2.40 11.32
C GLU A 117 13.33 -1.54 10.12
N LEU A 118 12.04 -1.19 9.96
CA LEU A 118 11.62 -0.28 8.89
C LEU A 118 12.29 1.10 9.02
N ARG A 119 12.42 1.61 10.25
CA ARG A 119 13.08 2.91 10.52
C ARG A 119 14.59 2.88 10.34
N ARG A 120 15.21 1.70 10.35
CA ARG A 120 16.65 1.53 10.08
C ARG A 120 16.98 1.58 8.59
N ILE A 121 15.98 1.46 7.70
CA ILE A 121 16.20 1.61 6.27
C ILE A 121 16.78 3.02 6.01
N PRO A 122 17.93 3.14 5.33
CA PRO A 122 18.54 4.44 5.06
C PRO A 122 17.59 5.37 4.30
N GLU A 123 17.66 6.65 4.62
CA GLU A 123 16.93 7.68 3.88
C GLU A 123 17.34 7.69 2.40
N GLN A 124 16.36 7.93 1.53
CA GLN A 124 16.58 7.95 0.09
C GLN A 124 16.86 9.37 -0.44
N ASN A 125 17.00 10.36 0.45
CA ASN A 125 17.14 11.79 0.15
C ASN A 125 15.97 12.41 -0.62
N TYR A 126 14.75 11.91 -0.36
CA TYR A 126 13.51 12.51 -0.85
C TYR A 126 12.31 12.00 -0.03
N ILE A 127 11.17 12.68 -0.15
CA ILE A 127 9.88 12.28 0.42
C ILE A 127 8.94 11.90 -0.73
N GLY A 128 8.61 10.62 -0.83
CA GLY A 128 7.79 10.09 -1.92
C GLY A 128 7.63 8.56 -1.85
N GLY A 129 6.95 8.00 -2.83
CA GLY A 129 6.97 6.56 -3.08
C GLY A 129 8.34 6.07 -3.52
N VAL A 130 8.58 4.76 -3.42
CA VAL A 130 9.81 4.10 -3.92
C VAL A 130 10.09 4.53 -5.37
N ASN A 131 11.37 4.65 -5.76
CA ASN A 131 11.79 5.12 -7.09
C ASN A 131 11.29 6.52 -7.45
N ARG A 132 11.27 7.44 -6.46
CA ARG A 132 10.84 8.83 -6.66
C ARG A 132 9.43 8.93 -7.26
N GLN A 133 8.54 8.02 -6.87
CA GLN A 133 7.14 8.07 -7.25
C GLN A 133 6.36 9.06 -6.37
N PRO A 134 5.18 9.55 -6.82
CA PRO A 134 4.33 10.41 -6.01
C PRO A 134 3.88 9.76 -4.69
N LEU A 135 3.58 10.59 -3.68
CA LEU A 135 2.95 10.16 -2.43
C LEU A 135 1.52 9.69 -2.69
N HIS A 136 1.27 8.41 -2.41
CA HIS A 136 -0.04 7.79 -2.58
C HIS A 136 -0.89 7.91 -1.30
N SER A 137 -1.08 9.15 -0.82
CA SER A 137 -1.90 9.52 0.33
C SER A 137 -3.04 10.44 -0.10
N ALA A 138 -4.20 10.33 0.55
CA ALA A 138 -5.35 11.19 0.27
C ALA A 138 -5.04 12.69 0.45
N VAL A 139 -4.04 13.02 1.27
CA VAL A 139 -3.57 14.40 1.49
C VAL A 139 -2.88 14.99 0.26
N PHE A 140 -2.34 14.15 -0.62
CA PHE A 140 -1.53 14.53 -1.78
C PHE A 140 -2.12 14.02 -3.10
N TRP A 141 -3.34 13.50 -3.07
CA TRP A 141 -3.98 12.89 -4.24
C TRP A 141 -4.61 13.96 -5.12
N VAL A 142 -4.18 14.03 -6.37
CA VAL A 142 -4.82 14.81 -7.44
C VAL A 142 -4.88 13.97 -8.71
N PRO A 143 -5.81 14.27 -9.63
CA PRO A 143 -5.75 13.73 -10.98
C PRO A 143 -4.36 13.94 -11.59
N ASP A 144 -3.87 12.95 -12.32
CA ASP A 144 -2.58 12.96 -13.02
C ASP A 144 -1.32 13.13 -12.15
N HIS A 145 -1.45 13.15 -10.82
CA HIS A 145 -0.33 13.29 -9.88
C HIS A 145 0.55 14.53 -10.19
N ASP A 146 -0.03 15.75 -10.16
CA ASP A 146 0.75 17.01 -10.25
C ASP A 146 1.94 16.93 -9.28
N PRO A 147 3.19 16.95 -9.76
CA PRO A 147 4.36 16.72 -8.92
C PRO A 147 4.56 17.81 -7.87
N THR A 148 3.98 19.00 -8.07
CA THR A 148 4.03 20.09 -7.08
C THR A 148 3.09 19.85 -5.89
N ILE A 149 2.15 18.89 -6.00
CA ILE A 149 1.23 18.50 -4.93
C ILE A 149 1.56 17.10 -4.43
N SER A 150 1.82 16.19 -5.35
CA SER A 150 1.99 14.77 -5.04
C SER A 150 3.44 14.35 -4.88
N GLY A 151 4.39 15.23 -5.16
CA GLY A 151 5.81 14.95 -5.10
C GLY A 151 6.27 14.04 -6.25
N PRO A 152 7.43 13.39 -6.10
CA PRO A 152 8.27 13.35 -4.90
C PRO A 152 8.86 14.73 -4.55
N PHE A 153 9.16 14.93 -3.27
CA PHE A 153 9.73 16.16 -2.74
C PHE A 153 11.17 15.96 -2.31
N ASP A 154 12.06 16.92 -2.55
CA ASP A 154 13.44 16.84 -2.06
C ASP A 154 13.55 17.23 -0.59
N THR A 155 12.66 18.11 -0.12
CA THR A 155 12.64 18.58 1.26
C THR A 155 11.24 18.51 1.89
N GLU A 156 11.20 18.57 3.22
CA GLU A 156 9.94 18.73 3.96
C GLU A 156 9.25 20.06 3.63
N ALA A 157 10.01 21.12 3.35
CA ALA A 157 9.45 22.41 2.96
C ALA A 157 8.66 22.29 1.64
N ASP A 158 9.21 21.62 0.62
CA ASP A 158 8.51 21.39 -0.65
C ASP A 158 7.25 20.54 -0.45
N MET A 159 7.32 19.53 0.43
CA MET A 159 6.14 18.72 0.79
C MET A 159 5.04 19.56 1.45
N ASN A 160 5.42 20.45 2.37
CA ASN A 160 4.48 21.35 3.04
C ASN A 160 3.82 22.32 2.05
N GLU A 161 4.58 22.85 1.09
CA GLU A 161 4.03 23.67 0.00
C GLU A 161 3.03 22.89 -0.86
N GLY A 162 3.36 21.64 -1.22
CA GLY A 162 2.44 20.78 -1.97
C GLY A 162 1.15 20.46 -1.22
N MET A 163 1.25 20.22 0.10
CA MET A 163 0.07 20.06 0.96
C MET A 163 -0.80 21.32 0.99
N LEU A 164 -0.20 22.51 1.16
CA LEU A 164 -0.92 23.79 1.14
C LEU A 164 -1.60 24.03 -0.21
N LYS A 165 -0.93 23.70 -1.32
CA LYS A 165 -1.49 23.82 -2.67
C LYS A 165 -2.70 22.89 -2.85
N HIS A 166 -2.62 21.64 -2.41
CA HIS A 166 -3.76 20.71 -2.43
C HIS A 166 -4.95 21.21 -1.61
N LEU A 167 -4.67 21.72 -0.39
CA LEU A 167 -5.70 22.30 0.47
C LEU A 167 -6.36 23.51 -0.21
N ALA A 168 -5.59 24.40 -0.84
CA ALA A 168 -6.12 25.56 -1.54
C ALA A 168 -7.02 25.18 -2.73
N GLN A 169 -6.75 24.06 -3.41
CA GLN A 169 -7.58 23.56 -4.50
C GLN A 169 -8.88 22.90 -4.01
N ASN A 170 -8.85 22.22 -2.87
CA ASN A 170 -10.01 21.49 -2.35
C ASN A 170 -10.87 22.30 -1.37
N ASN A 171 -10.35 23.40 -0.81
CA ASN A 171 -11.16 24.36 -0.07
C ASN A 171 -12.03 25.19 -1.02
N SER A 172 -13.07 24.56 -1.55
CA SER A 172 -14.20 25.27 -2.14
C SER A 172 -15.05 25.90 -1.01
N ALA A 173 -15.01 27.22 -0.90
CA ALA A 173 -16.05 28.14 -0.42
C ALA A 173 -16.85 27.88 0.89
N ILE A 174 -16.57 26.87 1.72
CA ILE A 174 -17.29 26.67 3.00
C ILE A 174 -16.71 27.57 4.11
N TYR A 175 -15.44 27.95 4.02
CA TYR A 175 -14.78 28.80 5.04
C TYR A 175 -14.82 30.30 4.72
N THR A 176 -15.12 30.72 3.50
CA THR A 176 -15.19 32.16 3.14
C THR A 176 -16.43 32.85 3.70
N VAL A 177 -17.43 32.09 4.17
CA VAL A 177 -18.67 32.64 4.77
C VAL A 177 -18.52 32.90 6.28
N PHE A 178 -17.49 32.35 6.94
CA PHE A 178 -17.32 32.49 8.40
C PHE A 178 -16.41 33.65 8.85
N THR A 179 -15.80 34.39 7.93
CA THR A 179 -14.97 35.58 8.25
C THR A 179 -15.52 36.87 7.64
N GLY A 180 -16.80 36.92 7.30
CA GLY A 180 -17.49 38.17 7.01
C GLY A 180 -17.77 38.93 8.31
N PHE A 181 -16.76 39.65 8.83
CA PHE A 181 -17.04 40.81 9.67
C PHE A 181 -17.77 41.83 8.79
N ASN A 182 -19.05 42.05 9.10
CA ASN A 182 -19.79 43.22 8.63
C ASN A 182 -19.06 44.48 9.14
N GLU A 183 -18.61 45.33 8.22
CA GLU A 183 -18.59 46.78 8.44
C GLU A 183 -19.94 47.37 8.02
#